data_AF-A0A0N4UNI5-F1
#
_entry.id   AF-A0A0N4UNI5-F1
#
_cell.length_a   1.000
_cell.length_b   1.000
_cell.length_c   1.000
_cell.angle_alpha   90.00
_cell.angle_beta   90.00
_cell.angle_gamma   90.00
#
_symmetry.space_group_name_H-M   'P 1'
#
loop_
_entity.id
_entity.type
_entity.pdbx_description
1 polymer ?
#
loop_
_entity_poly.entity_id
_entity_poly.type
_entity_poly.pdbx_seq_one_letter_code
_entity_poly.pdbx_strand_id
1 'polypeptide(L)'
;MKANDGARPILAEARIVSINNSGVSGLVRFRQEREAAPTIITGFVTGLTPGEHGFHIHLVGDLSRNCLAAGPHYNPFSEMHGSPFNPMRHAGDLGNIVAGPVSVIGRTLVVHMNRDDLGLGTGAAQAESKLTGNAGRRIGCGIIVAI
;
A
#
# COMPACT_ATOMS: atom_id res chain seq x y z
N MET A 1 21.27 32.35 2.31
CA MET A 1 20.71 31.05 2.72
C MET A 1 19.57 31.33 3.69
N LYS A 2 18.30 31.22 3.27
CA LYS A 2 17.19 31.24 4.23
C LYS A 2 17.19 29.89 4.94
N ALA A 3 17.32 29.91 6.27
CA ALA A 3 17.13 28.75 7.13
C ALA A 3 15.73 28.16 6.92
N ASN A 4 15.64 26.83 7.01
CA ASN A 4 14.40 26.04 7.01
C ASN A 4 13.26 26.78 7.71
N ASP A 5 12.18 27.07 6.99
CA ASP A 5 10.91 27.27 7.65
C ASP A 5 10.56 25.94 8.33
N GLY A 6 10.46 25.94 9.65
CA GLY A 6 10.10 24.76 10.44
C GLY A 6 8.64 24.31 10.24
N ALA A 7 8.11 24.40 9.02
CA ALA A 7 6.82 23.86 8.68
C ALA A 7 6.87 22.34 8.84
N ARG A 8 6.13 21.83 9.83
CA ARG A 8 5.95 20.39 10.02
C ARG A 8 5.31 19.82 8.75
N PRO A 9 5.76 18.67 8.22
CA PRO A 9 5.13 18.05 7.07
C PRO A 9 3.64 17.83 7.33
N ILE A 10 2.82 18.06 6.31
CA ILE A 10 1.40 17.71 6.31
C ILE A 10 1.32 16.20 6.17
N LEU A 11 0.64 15.55 7.11
CA LEU A 11 0.41 14.11 7.14
C LEU A 11 -1.10 13.86 7.20
N ALA A 12 -1.59 12.99 6.32
CA ALA A 12 -2.98 12.55 6.31
C ALA A 12 -3.08 11.05 6.03
N GLU A 13 -4.17 10.43 6.48
CA GLU A 13 -4.44 9.01 6.26
C GLU A 13 -5.84 8.81 5.66
N ALA A 14 -5.95 7.89 4.72
CA ALA A 14 -7.22 7.39 4.19
C ALA A 14 -7.31 5.88 4.44
N ARG A 15 -8.33 5.45 5.20
CA ARG A 15 -8.65 4.04 5.39
C ARG A 15 -9.57 3.59 4.26
N ILE A 16 -9.16 2.56 3.53
CA ILE A 16 -9.99 1.95 2.49
C ILE A 16 -10.95 0.99 3.17
N VAL A 17 -12.25 1.30 3.03
CA VAL A 17 -13.34 0.45 3.50
C VAL A 17 -13.89 -0.40 2.36
N SER A 18 -14.29 -1.63 2.66
CA SER A 18 -14.87 -2.52 1.65
C SER A 18 -16.23 -2.01 1.20
N ILE A 19 -16.44 -1.95 -0.12
CA ILE A 19 -17.73 -1.65 -0.75
C ILE A 19 -18.40 -2.97 -1.11
N ASN A 20 -19.70 -3.14 -0.79
CA ASN A 20 -20.48 -4.34 -1.13
C ASN A 20 -19.80 -5.67 -0.73
N ASN A 21 -19.09 -5.71 0.40
CA ASN A 21 -18.31 -6.87 0.84
C ASN A 21 -17.27 -7.36 -0.20
N SER A 22 -16.68 -6.46 -0.97
CA SER A 22 -15.59 -6.77 -1.91
C SER A 22 -14.36 -7.44 -1.25
N GLY A 23 -14.23 -7.37 0.08
CA GLY A 23 -13.04 -7.82 0.80
C GLY A 23 -11.83 -6.89 0.65
N VAL A 24 -11.93 -5.86 -0.20
CA VAL A 24 -10.87 -4.87 -0.39
C VAL A 24 -10.76 -3.99 0.84
N SER A 25 -9.54 -3.83 1.35
CA SER A 25 -9.23 -2.98 2.49
C SER A 25 -7.79 -2.49 2.44
N GLY A 26 -7.48 -1.43 3.18
CA GLY A 26 -6.14 -0.86 3.13
C GLY A 26 -6.00 0.43 3.93
N LEU A 27 -4.77 0.94 3.95
CA LEU A 27 -4.42 2.22 4.51
C LEU A 27 -3.51 2.93 3.51
N VAL A 28 -3.89 4.14 3.14
CA VAL A 28 -3.09 5.04 2.30
C VAL A 28 -2.71 6.26 3.12
N ARG A 29 -1.45 6.65 3.04
CA ARG A 29 -0.89 7.82 3.69
C ARG A 29 -0.48 8.84 2.66
N PHE A 30 -0.74 10.10 2.98
CA PHE A 30 -0.35 11.25 2.20
C PHE A 30 0.63 12.06 3.04
N ARG A 31 1.82 12.32 2.49
CA ARG A 31 2.82 13.18 3.11
C ARG A 31 3.20 14.29 2.14
N GLN A 32 3.16 15.53 2.62
CA GLN A 32 3.64 16.68 1.85
C GLN A 32 4.52 17.54 2.74
N GLU A 33 5.78 17.74 2.33
CA GLU A 33 6.77 18.46 3.16
C GLU A 33 6.43 19.94 3.34
N ARG A 34 5.86 20.56 2.30
CA ARG A 34 5.44 21.97 2.24
C ARG A 34 4.46 22.15 1.10
N GLU A 35 3.70 23.24 1.09
CA GLU A 35 2.61 23.49 0.12
C GLU A 35 3.00 23.28 -1.36
N ALA A 36 4.19 23.73 -1.76
CA ALA A 36 4.68 23.60 -3.13
C ALA A 36 5.44 22.28 -3.41
N ALA A 37 5.65 21.42 -2.41
CA ALA A 37 6.31 20.13 -2.62
C ALA A 37 5.32 19.08 -3.16
N PRO A 38 5.78 18.09 -3.94
CA PRO A 38 4.95 16.96 -4.32
C PRO A 38 4.41 16.21 -3.10
N THR A 39 3.17 15.73 -3.19
CA THR A 39 2.60 14.79 -2.22
C THR A 39 3.17 13.39 -2.48
N ILE A 40 3.75 12.79 -1.46
CA ILE A 40 4.17 11.40 -1.45
C ILE A 40 3.00 10.56 -0.92
N ILE A 41 2.56 9.59 -1.71
CA ILE A 41 1.48 8.67 -1.36
C ILE A 41 2.07 7.30 -1.12
N THR A 42 1.92 6.77 0.09
CA THR A 42 2.37 5.42 0.46
C THR A 42 1.25 4.64 1.13
N GLY A 43 1.44 3.36 1.39
CA GLY A 43 0.44 2.52 2.02
C GLY A 43 0.22 1.20 1.30
N PHE A 44 -0.86 0.51 1.68
CA PHE A 44 -1.22 -0.79 1.13
C PHE A 44 -2.71 -0.89 0.83
N VAL A 45 -3.01 -1.72 -0.16
CA VAL A 45 -4.35 -2.23 -0.45
C VAL A 45 -4.27 -3.75 -0.57
N THR A 46 -5.22 -4.44 0.05
CA THR A 46 -5.34 -5.90 0.07
C THR A 46 -6.71 -6.31 -0.46
N GLY A 47 -6.86 -7.57 -0.87
CA GLY A 47 -8.12 -8.10 -1.41
C GLY A 47 -8.39 -7.76 -2.89
N LEU A 48 -7.49 -7.05 -3.56
CA LEU A 48 -7.56 -6.80 -5.00
C LEU A 48 -7.30 -8.09 -5.79
N THR A 49 -8.03 -8.29 -6.89
CA THR A 49 -7.71 -9.34 -7.87
C THR A 49 -6.40 -9.00 -8.59
N PRO A 50 -5.64 -9.97 -9.13
CA PRO A 50 -4.47 -9.68 -9.96
C PRO A 50 -4.82 -8.76 -11.14
N GLY A 51 -3.95 -7.79 -11.45
CA GLY A 51 -4.13 -6.82 -12.54
C GLY A 51 -4.09 -5.36 -12.07
N GLU A 52 -4.57 -4.47 -12.93
CA GLU A 52 -4.63 -3.03 -12.70
C GLU A 52 -6.00 -2.62 -12.13
N HIS A 53 -5.98 -1.73 -11.13
CA HIS A 53 -7.19 -1.17 -10.50
C HIS A 53 -7.11 0.35 -10.46
N GLY A 54 -8.12 1.04 -11.00
CA GLY A 54 -8.19 2.50 -11.00
C GLY A 54 -8.18 3.07 -9.58
N PHE A 55 -7.40 4.13 -9.36
CA PHE A 55 -7.19 4.74 -8.06
C PHE A 55 -7.30 6.25 -8.18
N HIS A 56 -8.31 6.82 -7.51
CA HIS A 56 -8.63 8.24 -7.62
C HIS A 56 -9.01 8.86 -6.26
N ILE A 57 -8.77 10.15 -6.12
CA ILE A 57 -9.35 10.98 -5.06
C ILE A 57 -10.68 11.55 -5.59
N HIS A 58 -11.75 11.38 -4.82
CA HIS A 58 -13.07 11.90 -5.15
C HIS A 58 -13.36 13.23 -4.41
N LEU A 59 -14.32 13.99 -4.92
CA LEU A 59 -14.60 15.36 -4.50
C LEU A 59 -15.13 15.47 -3.06
N VAL A 60 -15.97 14.53 -2.62
CA VAL A 60 -16.73 14.64 -1.37
C VAL A 60 -16.21 13.63 -0.35
N GLY A 61 -15.95 14.10 0.88
CA GLY A 61 -15.61 13.27 2.02
C GLY A 61 -16.81 12.51 2.62
N ASP A 62 -17.54 11.76 1.79
CA ASP A 62 -18.73 11.00 2.20
C ASP A 62 -18.65 9.55 1.68
N LEU A 63 -18.53 8.61 2.61
CA LEU A 63 -18.47 7.17 2.31
C LEU A 63 -19.85 6.50 2.33
N SER A 64 -20.93 7.26 2.55
CA SER A 64 -22.30 6.74 2.56
C SER A 64 -22.69 6.17 1.19
N ARG A 65 -23.76 5.35 1.20
CA ARG A 65 -24.30 4.70 -0.01
C ARG A 65 -23.23 3.93 -0.78
N ASN A 66 -22.39 3.16 -0.09
CA ASN A 66 -21.32 2.38 -0.71
C ASN A 66 -20.33 3.26 -1.51
N CYS A 67 -19.91 4.38 -0.93
CA CYS A 67 -19.05 5.40 -1.55
C CYS A 67 -19.63 6.08 -2.81
N LEU A 68 -20.89 5.84 -3.18
CA LEU A 68 -21.52 6.58 -4.28
C LEU A 68 -21.67 8.08 -3.96
N ALA A 69 -21.76 8.42 -2.67
CA ALA A 69 -21.83 9.82 -2.21
C ALA A 69 -20.50 10.58 -2.31
N ALA A 70 -19.38 9.89 -2.60
CA ALA A 70 -18.08 10.52 -2.79
C ALA A 70 -18.05 11.49 -4.00
N GLY A 71 -19.03 11.36 -4.91
CA GLY A 71 -19.21 12.27 -6.03
C GLY A 71 -18.18 12.04 -7.15
N PRO A 72 -17.96 13.04 -8.03
CA PRO A 72 -17.01 12.93 -9.13
C PRO A 72 -15.56 12.88 -8.62
N HIS A 73 -14.61 12.60 -9.51
CA HIS A 73 -13.19 12.75 -9.20
C HIS A 73 -12.90 14.20 -8.76
N TYR A 74 -11.95 14.39 -7.86
CA TYR A 74 -11.52 15.71 -7.42
C TYR A 74 -10.89 16.48 -8.59
N ASN A 75 -11.65 17.43 -9.14
CA ASN A 75 -11.31 18.20 -10.33
C ASN A 75 -11.43 19.72 -10.09
N PRO A 76 -10.54 20.32 -9.28
CA PRO A 76 -10.61 21.75 -8.95
C PRO A 76 -10.32 22.68 -10.13
N PHE A 77 -9.72 22.17 -11.21
CA PHE A 77 -9.29 22.95 -12.37
C PHE A 77 -10.18 22.77 -13.60
N SER A 78 -11.28 22.00 -13.48
CA SER A 78 -12.21 21.71 -14.58
C SER A 78 -11.54 21.09 -15.82
N GLU A 79 -10.56 20.23 -15.60
CA GLU A 79 -9.82 19.53 -16.65
C GLU A 79 -10.52 18.22 -17.05
N MET A 80 -10.12 17.64 -18.18
CA MET A 80 -10.51 16.27 -18.53
C MET A 80 -9.70 15.24 -17.74
N HIS A 81 -10.27 14.04 -17.52
CA HIS A 81 -9.56 12.91 -16.90
C HIS A 81 -8.27 12.55 -17.66
N GLY A 82 -7.22 12.17 -16.95
CA GLY A 82 -5.94 11.79 -17.55
C GLY A 82 -5.05 10.94 -16.66
N SER A 83 -3.96 10.40 -17.22
CA SER A 83 -2.95 9.68 -16.43
C SER A 83 -2.24 10.60 -15.43
N PRO A 84 -1.61 10.10 -14.35
CA PRO A 84 -0.87 10.92 -13.38
C PRO A 84 0.22 11.82 -13.98
N PHE A 85 0.76 11.46 -15.14
CA PHE A 85 1.83 12.17 -15.84
C PHE A 85 1.32 13.10 -16.94
N ASN A 86 0.02 13.11 -17.21
CA ASN A 86 -0.57 14.02 -18.20
C ASN A 86 -0.77 15.41 -17.56
N PRO A 87 -0.34 16.51 -18.21
CA PRO A 87 -0.64 17.86 -17.71
C PRO A 87 -2.15 18.17 -17.66
N MET A 88 -2.94 17.60 -18.56
CA MET A 88 -4.41 17.70 -18.55
C MET A 88 -4.98 16.44 -17.89
N ARG A 89 -5.40 16.59 -16.63
CA ARG A 89 -5.92 15.53 -15.77
C ARG A 89 -6.71 16.14 -14.63
N HIS A 90 -7.57 15.37 -13.98
CA HIS A 90 -8.06 15.78 -12.67
C HIS A 90 -6.92 15.74 -11.64
N ALA A 91 -6.96 16.64 -10.66
CA ALA A 91 -6.01 16.62 -9.54
C ALA A 91 -6.06 15.29 -8.76
N GLY A 92 -7.24 14.66 -8.71
CA GLY A 92 -7.46 13.36 -8.08
C GLY A 92 -7.07 12.13 -8.91
N ASP A 93 -6.58 12.25 -10.13
CA ASP A 93 -6.27 11.09 -10.97
C ASP A 93 -4.92 10.46 -10.58
N LEU A 94 -4.91 9.34 -9.84
CA LEU A 94 -3.67 8.69 -9.35
C LEU A 94 -3.24 7.48 -10.19
N GLY A 95 -3.98 7.14 -11.24
CA GLY A 95 -3.66 6.04 -12.16
C GLY A 95 -4.12 4.70 -11.61
N ASN A 96 -3.26 3.68 -11.68
CA ASN A 96 -3.60 2.32 -11.32
C ASN A 96 -2.76 1.81 -10.13
N ILE A 97 -3.43 1.11 -9.21
CA ILE A 97 -2.76 0.17 -8.30
C ILE A 97 -2.58 -1.14 -9.07
N VAL A 98 -1.34 -1.62 -9.15
CA VAL A 98 -1.03 -2.93 -9.75
C VAL A 98 -1.00 -3.97 -8.64
N ALA A 99 -1.94 -4.89 -8.66
CA ALA A 99 -1.98 -6.04 -7.77
C ALA A 99 -1.40 -7.28 -8.46
N GLY A 100 -0.46 -7.95 -7.80
CA GLY A 100 0.18 -9.17 -8.31
C GLY A 100 -0.02 -10.36 -7.37
N PRO A 101 0.05 -11.60 -7.88
CA PRO A 101 -0.16 -12.81 -7.08
C PRO A 101 0.92 -13.05 -6.01
N VAL A 102 2.09 -12.40 -6.15
CA VAL A 102 3.27 -12.58 -5.29
C VAL A 102 3.43 -11.47 -4.23
N SER A 103 2.38 -10.69 -3.94
CA SER A 103 2.42 -9.70 -2.85
C SER A 103 2.73 -10.37 -1.51
N VAL A 104 3.65 -9.77 -0.75
CA VAL A 104 3.99 -10.19 0.62
C VAL A 104 3.26 -9.37 1.69
N ILE A 105 2.56 -8.29 1.30
CA ILE A 105 1.75 -7.51 2.23
C ILE A 105 0.63 -8.39 2.81
N GLY A 106 0.42 -8.30 4.12
CA GLY A 106 -0.51 -9.14 4.89
C GLY A 106 0.05 -10.51 5.27
N ARG A 107 1.22 -10.92 4.74
CA ARG A 107 1.89 -12.16 5.14
C ARG A 107 2.68 -11.99 6.43
N THR A 108 2.97 -13.09 7.10
CA THR A 108 3.75 -13.11 8.34
C THR A 108 5.22 -13.41 8.04
N LEU A 109 6.13 -12.58 8.54
CA LEU A 109 7.52 -12.95 8.73
C LEU A 109 7.68 -13.66 10.08
N VAL A 110 8.55 -14.66 10.13
CA VAL A 110 8.83 -15.43 11.35
C VAL A 110 10.33 -15.40 11.61
N VAL A 111 10.72 -15.04 12.83
CA VAL A 111 12.09 -15.15 13.33
C VAL A 111 12.24 -16.50 14.03
N HIS A 112 13.24 -17.28 13.63
CA HIS A 112 13.50 -18.62 14.13
C HIS A 112 14.68 -18.64 15.11
N MET A 113 14.71 -19.64 16.01
CA MET A 113 15.69 -19.72 17.10
C MET A 113 17.11 -19.99 16.64
N ASN A 114 17.26 -20.85 15.63
CA ASN A 114 18.55 -21.30 15.14
C ASN A 114 18.87 -20.60 13.82
N ARG A 115 20.14 -20.69 13.43
CA ARG A 115 20.59 -20.30 12.09
C ARG A 115 19.90 -21.16 11.03
N ASP A 116 19.42 -20.53 9.96
CA ASP A 116 19.00 -21.21 8.74
C ASP A 116 20.23 -21.89 8.09
N ASP A 117 20.14 -23.20 7.89
CA ASP A 117 21.20 -24.03 7.29
C ASP A 117 21.30 -23.89 5.76
N LEU A 118 20.49 -23.01 5.16
CA LEU A 118 20.45 -22.67 3.74
C LEU A 118 20.11 -23.85 2.82
N GLY A 119 19.45 -24.88 3.35
CA GLY A 119 19.18 -26.10 2.59
C GLY A 119 20.41 -26.98 2.40
N LEU A 120 21.45 -26.84 3.22
CA LEU A 120 22.73 -27.57 3.09
C LEU A 120 22.81 -28.85 3.95
N GLY A 121 21.74 -29.21 4.65
CA GLY A 121 21.67 -30.45 5.43
C GLY A 121 21.89 -31.70 4.56
N THR A 122 22.58 -32.68 5.13
CA THR A 122 22.91 -33.96 4.48
C THR A 122 22.36 -35.15 5.26
N GLY A 123 22.34 -36.33 4.64
CA GLY A 123 21.85 -37.56 5.27
C GLY A 123 20.39 -37.44 5.71
N ALA A 124 20.10 -37.87 6.94
CA ALA A 124 18.75 -37.85 7.50
C ALA A 124 18.13 -36.44 7.63
N ALA A 125 18.95 -35.38 7.67
CA ALA A 125 18.48 -33.99 7.79
C ALA A 125 18.17 -33.32 6.43
N GLN A 126 18.53 -33.95 5.30
CA GLN A 126 18.49 -33.31 3.97
C GLN A 126 17.09 -32.86 3.57
N ALA A 127 16.08 -33.71 3.75
CA ALA A 127 14.71 -33.41 3.32
C ALA A 127 14.14 -32.19 4.06
N GLU A 128 14.26 -32.17 5.40
CA GLU A 128 13.78 -31.07 6.23
C GLU A 128 14.56 -29.77 5.96
N SER A 129 15.89 -29.87 5.82
CA SER A 129 16.76 -28.73 5.47
C SER A 129 16.28 -28.02 4.19
N LYS A 130 15.94 -28.77 3.14
CA LYS A 130 15.45 -28.19 1.87
C LYS A 130 14.08 -27.51 1.97
N LEU A 131 13.28 -27.85 2.97
CA LEU A 131 11.93 -27.30 3.15
C LEU A 131 11.91 -26.12 4.13
N THR A 132 12.67 -26.20 5.22
CA THR A 132 12.54 -25.29 6.37
C THR A 132 13.85 -24.63 6.81
N GLY A 133 14.97 -25.00 6.18
CA GLY A 133 16.30 -24.53 6.58
C GLY A 133 16.75 -25.01 7.97
N ASN A 134 16.03 -25.95 8.61
CA ASN A 134 16.26 -26.40 9.99
C ASN A 134 16.44 -25.24 11.00
N ALA A 135 15.82 -24.09 10.75
CA ALA A 135 15.98 -22.89 11.57
C ALA A 135 15.40 -23.06 12.99
N GLY A 136 14.75 -24.20 13.28
CA GLY A 136 14.23 -24.53 14.59
C GLY A 136 12.94 -23.78 14.91
N ARG A 137 12.60 -23.73 16.21
CA ARG A 137 11.31 -23.17 16.66
C ARG A 137 11.20 -21.68 16.35
N ARG A 138 9.96 -21.22 16.16
CA ARG A 138 9.60 -19.80 15.99
C ARG A 138 9.79 -19.06 17.32
N ILE A 139 10.52 -17.95 17.32
CA ILE A 139 10.78 -17.11 18.51
C ILE A 139 10.25 -15.68 18.38
N GLY A 140 9.81 -15.29 17.19
CA GLY A 140 9.15 -14.01 16.94
C GLY A 140 8.39 -14.04 15.61
N CYS A 141 7.41 -13.16 15.46
CA CYS A 141 6.69 -13.00 14.21
C CYS A 141 6.12 -11.59 14.07
N GLY A 142 5.91 -11.16 12.83
CA GLY A 142 5.29 -9.87 12.51
C GLY A 142 4.52 -9.94 11.20
N ILE A 143 3.45 -9.14 11.10
CA ILE A 143 2.68 -9.00 9.86
C ILE A 143 3.38 -7.94 8.99
N ILE A 144 3.64 -8.27 7.74
CA ILE A 144 4.17 -7.32 6.76
C ILE A 144 3.03 -6.36 6.39
N VAL A 145 3.16 -5.11 6.79
CA VAL A 145 2.28 -4.02 6.38
C VAL A 145 3.09 -3.04 5.53
N ALA A 146 2.47 -2.39 4.56
CA ALA A 146 3.13 -1.24 3.94
C ALA A 146 3.01 -0.03 4.89
N ILE A 147 4.01 0.83 4.87
CA ILE A 147 4.05 2.06 5.67
C ILE A 147 3.81 3.30 4.81
#